data_AF-A0A6A5VKR4-F1
#
_entry.id   AF-A0A6A5VKR4-F1
#
_cell.length_a   1.000
_cell.length_b   1.000
_cell.length_c   1.000
_cell.angle_alpha   90.00
_cell.angle_beta   90.00
_cell.angle_gamma   90.00
#
_symmetry.space_group_name_H-M   'P 1'
#
loop_
_entity.id
_entity.type
_entity.pdbx_description
1 polymer ?
#
loop_
_entity_poly.entity_id
_entity_poly.type
_entity_poly.pdbx_seq_one_letter_code
_entity_poly.pdbx_strand_id
1 'polypeptide(L)'
;MPGPTYFVSKYEVTASGVNDIPAVCGSLWSNLRRFADCIGVSEASCGGSNGNLVWQFRNGISCNGGMVESAWWEATKNQYRGIDCPN
;
A
#
# COMPACT_ATOMS: atom_id res chain seq x y z
N MET A 1 22.25 -11.52 17.95
CA MET A 1 21.66 -12.39 16.92
C MET A 1 20.95 -11.48 15.92
N PRO A 2 21.38 -11.37 14.66
CA PRO A 2 20.50 -10.80 13.65
C PRO A 2 19.36 -11.81 13.45
N GLY A 3 18.11 -11.38 13.69
CA GLY A 3 16.94 -12.23 13.48
C GLY A 3 16.87 -12.72 12.02
N PRO A 4 16.05 -13.74 11.70
CA PRO A 4 15.85 -14.13 10.32
C PRO A 4 15.49 -12.88 9.53
N THR A 5 16.31 -12.53 8.55
CA THR A 5 15.98 -11.53 7.54
C THR A 5 14.78 -12.08 6.78
N TYR A 6 13.60 -11.86 7.33
CA TYR A 6 12.38 -11.90 6.55
C TYR A 6 12.62 -10.90 5.43
N PHE A 7 12.56 -11.36 4.18
CA PHE A 7 12.58 -10.44 3.06
C PHE A 7 11.28 -9.66 3.16
N VAL A 8 11.41 -8.42 3.63
CA VAL A 8 10.29 -7.51 3.81
C VAL A 8 10.33 -6.54 2.65
N SER A 9 9.39 -6.69 1.72
CA SER A 9 9.22 -5.76 0.62
C SER A 9 8.61 -4.46 1.16
N LYS A 10 9.27 -3.34 0.87
CA LYS A 10 8.72 -2.01 1.15
C LYS A 10 7.85 -1.61 -0.04
N TYR A 11 6.61 -1.27 0.21
CA TYR A 11 5.69 -0.74 -0.77
C TYR A 11 5.49 0.74 -0.47
N GLU A 12 5.60 1.59 -1.49
CA GLU A 12 5.36 3.02 -1.37
C GLU A 12 4.54 3.49 -2.56
N VAL A 13 3.38 4.04 -2.28
CA VAL A 13 2.39 4.39 -3.29
C VAL A 13 2.01 5.83 -3.11
N THR A 14 2.21 6.62 -4.16
CA THR A 14 1.88 8.04 -4.16
C THR A 14 0.79 8.35 -5.18
N ALA A 15 -0.24 9.07 -4.77
CA ALA A 15 -1.27 9.62 -5.66
C ALA A 15 -1.32 11.13 -5.53
N SER A 16 -1.62 11.82 -6.63
CA SER A 16 -1.88 13.27 -6.65
C SER A 16 -3.33 13.54 -7.07
N GLY A 17 -3.99 14.51 -6.46
CA GLY A 17 -5.40 14.84 -6.72
C GLY A 17 -6.41 14.09 -5.85
N VAL A 18 -5.96 13.51 -4.73
CA VAL A 18 -6.84 12.82 -3.77
C VAL A 18 -7.48 13.84 -2.83
N ASN A 19 -8.78 14.11 -3.00
CA ASN A 19 -9.52 15.00 -2.10
C ASN A 19 -9.76 14.35 -0.73
N ASP A 20 -10.13 13.07 -0.71
CA ASP A 20 -10.47 12.33 0.52
C ASP A 20 -9.39 11.31 0.89
N ILE A 21 -8.20 11.81 1.23
CA ILE A 21 -7.04 11.01 1.67
C ILE A 21 -7.43 9.98 2.74
N PRO A 22 -8.10 10.34 3.86
CA PRO A 22 -8.46 9.36 4.89
C PRO A 22 -9.45 8.29 4.39
N ALA A 23 -10.37 8.62 3.49
CA ALA A 23 -11.32 7.65 2.93
C ALA A 23 -10.63 6.67 1.95
N VAL A 24 -9.72 7.19 1.12
CA VAL A 24 -8.90 6.38 0.22
C VAL A 24 -7.98 5.46 1.01
N CYS A 25 -7.30 5.98 2.04
CA CYS A 25 -6.49 5.19 2.96
C CYS A 25 -7.29 4.03 3.58
N GLY A 26 -8.49 4.30 4.09
CA GLY A 26 -9.36 3.24 4.63
C GLY A 26 -9.70 2.16 3.60
N SER A 27 -10.00 2.58 2.37
CA SER A 27 -10.30 1.65 1.26
C SER A 27 -9.08 0.82 0.87
N LEU A 28 -7.88 1.42 0.81
CA LEU A 28 -6.62 0.74 0.51
C LEU A 28 -6.33 -0.36 1.52
N TRP A 29 -6.42 -0.03 2.81
CA TRP A 29 -6.22 -1.01 3.88
C TRP A 29 -7.28 -2.10 3.88
N SER A 30 -8.54 -1.75 3.61
CA SER A 30 -9.63 -2.72 3.54
C SER A 30 -9.40 -3.72 2.41
N ASN A 31 -9.05 -3.24 1.21
CA ASN A 31 -8.75 -4.11 0.07
C ASN A 31 -7.48 -4.93 0.29
N LEU A 32 -6.44 -4.35 0.90
CA LEU A 32 -5.21 -5.09 1.21
C LEU A 32 -5.48 -6.20 2.25
N ARG A 33 -6.26 -5.93 3.30
CA ARG A 33 -6.60 -6.91 4.35
C ARG A 33 -7.46 -8.07 3.85
N ARG A 34 -8.09 -7.96 2.67
CA ARG A 34 -8.77 -9.09 2.02
C ARG A 34 -7.77 -10.18 1.62
N PHE A 35 -6.51 -9.82 1.36
CA PHE A 35 -5.46 -10.77 1.06
C PHE A 35 -4.85 -11.26 2.37
N ALA A 36 -5.14 -12.51 2.73
CA ALA A 36 -4.58 -13.15 3.93
C ALA A 36 -3.05 -13.07 3.97
N ASP A 37 -2.44 -13.17 2.80
CA ASP A 37 -1.00 -13.08 2.59
C ASP A 37 -0.41 -11.68 2.84
N CYS A 38 -1.24 -10.64 2.82
CA CYS A 38 -0.84 -9.26 3.06
C CYS A 38 -1.27 -8.70 4.44
N ILE A 39 -1.83 -9.52 5.35
CA ILE A 39 -2.27 -9.05 6.68
C ILE A 39 -1.08 -8.64 7.57
N GLY A 40 0.09 -9.25 7.37
CA GLY A 40 1.31 -9.02 8.15
C GLY A 40 2.05 -7.70 7.88
N VAL A 41 1.32 -6.63 7.55
CA VAL A 41 1.93 -5.33 7.28
C VAL A 41 2.57 -4.71 8.52
N SER A 42 3.79 -4.23 8.34
CA SER A 42 4.58 -3.47 9.31
C SER A 42 4.88 -2.08 8.75
N GLU A 43 5.25 -1.11 9.59
CA GLU A 43 5.53 0.28 9.17
C GLU A 43 4.41 0.90 8.30
N ALA A 44 3.17 0.51 8.57
CA ALA A 44 1.98 0.95 7.85
C ALA A 44 1.74 2.45 8.08
N SER A 45 1.82 3.24 7.01
CA SER A 45 1.58 4.67 7.04
C SER A 45 0.76 5.06 5.81
N CYS A 46 -0.34 5.76 6.05
CA CYS A 46 -1.16 6.32 4.99
C CYS A 46 -1.52 7.74 5.38
N GLY A 47 -1.09 8.70 4.58
CA GLY A 47 -1.25 10.11 4.87
C GLY A 47 -1.00 10.92 3.62
N GLY A 48 -0.99 12.24 3.76
CA GLY A 48 -0.82 13.10 2.61
C GLY A 48 -1.24 14.53 2.88
N SER A 49 -0.84 15.44 2.00
CA SER A 49 -1.16 16.87 2.12
C SER A 49 -1.25 17.50 0.73
N ASN A 50 -2.07 18.55 0.59
CA ASN A 50 -2.28 19.26 -0.69
C ASN A 50 -2.76 18.35 -1.84
N GLY A 51 -3.62 17.36 -1.53
CA GLY A 51 -4.12 16.40 -2.52
C GLY A 51 -3.12 15.32 -2.90
N ASN A 52 -1.93 15.29 -2.29
CA ASN A 52 -0.96 14.22 -2.49
C ASN A 52 -1.09 13.19 -1.37
N LEU A 53 -1.57 11.99 -1.71
CA LEU A 53 -1.62 10.84 -0.84
C LEU A 53 -0.32 10.04 -0.96
N VAL A 54 0.21 9.61 0.17
CA VAL A 54 1.35 8.72 0.34
C VAL A 54 0.90 7.56 1.21
N TRP A 55 0.92 6.37 0.62
CA TRP A 55 0.62 5.12 1.28
C TRP A 55 1.84 4.22 1.23
N GLN A 56 2.47 4.00 2.37
CA GLN A 56 3.66 3.18 2.49
C GLN A 56 3.48 2.10 3.54
N PHE A 57 4.03 0.94 3.29
CA PHE A 57 4.01 -0.17 4.23
C PHE A 57 5.08 -1.18 3.89
N ARG A 58 5.34 -2.07 4.83
CA ARG A 58 6.29 -3.16 4.67
C ARG A 58 5.57 -4.47 4.85
N ASN A 59 5.85 -5.45 4.02
CA ASN A 59 5.21 -6.76 4.12
C ASN A 59 6.17 -7.90 3.82
N GLY A 60 5.87 -9.08 4.36
CA GLY A 60 6.67 -10.29 4.09
C GLY A 60 6.48 -10.82 2.67
N ILE A 61 7.29 -11.81 2.29
CA ILE A 61 7.29 -12.52 0.99
C ILE A 61 5.91 -13.01 0.56
N SER A 62 5.02 -13.31 1.51
CA SER A 62 3.65 -13.77 1.20
C SER A 62 2.89 -12.73 0.37
N CYS A 63 3.11 -11.43 0.64
CA CYS A 63 2.44 -10.36 -0.07
C CYS A 63 3.21 -9.99 -1.35
N ASN A 64 2.62 -10.32 -2.49
CA ASN A 64 3.15 -9.94 -3.80
C ASN A 64 2.70 -8.53 -4.21
N GLY A 65 3.55 -7.80 -4.94
CA GLY A 65 3.23 -6.47 -5.47
C GLY A 65 1.94 -6.44 -6.30
N GLY A 66 1.60 -7.52 -7.01
CA GLY A 66 0.33 -7.62 -7.74
C GLY A 66 -0.93 -7.54 -6.86
N MET A 67 -0.87 -8.00 -5.60
CA MET A 67 -1.98 -7.86 -4.65
C MET A 67 -2.11 -6.41 -4.17
N VAL A 68 -0.97 -5.75 -3.92
CA VAL A 68 -0.91 -4.32 -3.59
C VAL A 68 -1.47 -3.49 -4.74
N GLU A 69 -1.10 -3.84 -5.97
CA GLU A 69 -1.60 -3.20 -7.19
C GLU A 69 -3.11 -3.38 -7.37
N SER A 70 -3.61 -4.57 -7.10
CA SER A 70 -5.05 -4.85 -7.13
C SER A 70 -5.79 -4.02 -6.07
N ALA A 71 -5.29 -3.97 -4.84
CA ALA A 71 -5.89 -3.18 -3.76
C ALA A 71 -5.89 -1.67 -4.07
N TRP A 72 -4.79 -1.19 -4.66
CA TRP A 72 -4.68 0.18 -5.13
C TRP A 72 -5.68 0.48 -6.25
N TRP A 73 -5.76 -0.41 -7.24
CA TRP A 73 -6.69 -0.30 -8.34
C TRP A 73 -8.14 -0.30 -7.86
N GLU A 74 -8.51 -1.14 -6.91
CA GLU A 74 -9.87 -1.15 -6.35
C GLU A 74 -10.20 0.15 -5.59
N ALA A 75 -9.24 0.70 -4.84
CA ALA A 75 -9.47 1.91 -4.05
C ALA A 75 -9.49 3.19 -4.89
N THR A 76 -8.63 3.27 -5.92
CA THR A 76 -8.43 4.50 -6.70
C THR A 76 -8.95 4.41 -8.13
N LYS A 77 -9.34 3.22 -8.59
CA LYS A 77 -9.74 2.92 -9.98
C LYS A 77 -8.74 3.44 -11.03
N ASN A 78 -7.46 3.50 -10.67
CA ASN A 78 -6.38 4.07 -11.49
C ASN A 78 -6.54 5.55 -11.85
N GLN A 79 -7.30 6.30 -11.05
CA GLN A 79 -7.53 7.71 -11.33
C GLN A 79 -6.28 8.58 -11.11
N TYR A 80 -5.30 8.12 -10.33
CA TYR A 80 -4.21 8.95 -9.83
C TYR A 80 -2.80 8.58 -10.31
N ARG A 81 -2.71 7.75 -11.38
CA ARG A 81 -1.51 7.19 -12.01
C ARG A 81 -0.64 6.28 -11.12
N GLY A 82 -0.30 5.12 -11.70
CA GLY A 82 0.83 4.21 -11.45
C GLY A 82 1.48 4.20 -10.08
N ILE A 83 1.28 3.11 -9.34
CA ILE A 83 2.06 2.79 -8.15
C ILE A 83 3.49 2.42 -8.55
N ASP A 84 4.47 2.77 -7.70
CA ASP A 84 5.84 2.30 -7.83
C ASP A 84 6.07 1.25 -6.74
N CYS A 85 5.85 -0.02 -7.07
CA CYS A 85 6.24 -1.12 -6.17
C CYS A 85 7.71 -1.45 -6.45
N PRO A 86 8.64 -1.24 -5.50
CA PRO A 86 10.02 -1.67 -5.72
C PRO A 86 10.10 -3.20 -5.72
N ASN A 87 10.88 -3.72 -6.67
CA ASN A 87 11.20 -5.14 -6.86
C ASN A 87 11.90 -5.74 -5.63
#